data_AF-A0A945ZIB5-F1
#
_entry.id   AF-A0A945ZIB5-F1
#
_cell.length_a   1.000
_cell.length_b   1.000
_cell.length_c   1.000
_cell.angle_alpha   90.00
_cell.angle_beta   90.00
_cell.angle_gamma   90.00
#
_symmetry.space_group_name_H-M   'P 1'
#
loop_
_entity.id
_entity.type
_entity.pdbx_description
1 polymer ?
#
loop_
_entity_poly.entity_id
_entity_poly.type
_entity_poly.pdbx_seq_one_letter_code
_entity_poly.pdbx_strand_id
1 'polypeptide(L)'
;MDMTNLPANAAANSGHVDQDQDQDQDQDQNQSIKELDSLHTLPLSVMPMETPALRRALFIKNARLEGVVEVFRDAASGSGQIAPTDLHKFVEDDNGSLPRDIEILSQIAKIGSFDVYALRIMLRRMDIGLSGYEFLDLSDEKRRELTAYMKAFTRPLIQRVYGGEDQKIGDLSDIVRLLIEPDQEQAMAQLRKLGDDLGIELSEVPNFVEEYGDTFLSVSYYRECFDRISATLDVFTPWLVELRESSIVREAPATQARLRKLVHQINQISVTARGRFAAFDRESSNFWSDVNAESFRRLREAIASHHVTIGTVMCGLAVKFRLWEDRFPNQGGGPSNRLEFVESEIQPGLNTIMQATRELSVNENNPMSDAAE
;
A
#
# COMPACT_ATOMS: atom_id res chain seq x y z
N MET A 1 33.22 -75.88 3.27
CA MET A 1 34.12 -74.72 3.42
C MET A 1 34.10 -73.97 2.11
N ASP A 2 33.91 -72.64 2.23
CA ASP A 2 33.93 -71.56 1.23
C ASP A 2 32.90 -71.59 0.08
N MET A 3 32.01 -70.60 -0.08
CA MET A 3 32.09 -69.11 -0.05
C MET A 3 32.64 -68.47 -1.34
N THR A 4 31.87 -67.48 -1.81
CA THR A 4 32.19 -66.37 -2.74
C THR A 4 32.29 -66.72 -4.25
N ASN A 5 31.85 -65.92 -5.22
CA ASN A 5 31.19 -64.61 -5.26
C ASN A 5 30.64 -64.42 -6.70
N LEU A 6 29.38 -63.98 -6.86
CA LEU A 6 28.86 -63.36 -8.09
C LEU A 6 28.08 -62.11 -7.66
N PRO A 7 28.38 -60.91 -8.17
CA PRO A 7 27.68 -59.71 -7.74
C PRO A 7 26.33 -59.58 -8.47
N ALA A 8 25.28 -59.35 -7.69
CA ALA A 8 24.02 -58.80 -8.16
C ALA A 8 24.18 -57.29 -8.39
N ASN A 9 23.77 -56.79 -9.55
CA ASN A 9 23.57 -55.37 -9.76
C ASN A 9 22.45 -55.15 -10.79
N ALA A 10 21.29 -54.69 -10.32
CA ALA A 10 20.34 -53.82 -11.04
C ALA A 10 19.00 -53.73 -10.29
N ALA A 11 18.94 -52.88 -9.27
CA ALA A 11 17.69 -52.28 -8.80
C ALA A 11 18.01 -50.98 -8.06
N ALA A 12 17.86 -49.84 -8.74
CA ALA A 12 17.50 -48.53 -8.19
C ALA A 12 17.77 -47.45 -9.25
N ASN A 13 16.71 -46.85 -9.82
CA ASN A 13 16.58 -45.39 -9.84
C ASN A 13 15.17 -44.98 -10.31
N SER A 14 14.30 -44.60 -9.37
CA SER A 14 13.09 -43.81 -9.64
C SER A 14 12.78 -43.01 -8.37
N GLY A 15 13.19 -41.73 -8.34
CA GLY A 15 12.94 -40.84 -7.21
C GLY A 15 13.76 -39.56 -7.24
N HIS A 16 13.64 -38.75 -8.31
CA HIS A 16 14.30 -37.44 -8.37
C HIS A 16 13.67 -36.43 -9.35
N VAL A 17 12.34 -36.21 -9.29
CA VAL A 17 11.69 -35.18 -10.14
C VAL A 17 10.69 -34.27 -9.38
N ASP A 18 10.16 -34.65 -8.21
CA ASP A 18 9.07 -33.88 -7.57
C ASP A 18 9.49 -32.83 -6.52
N GLN A 19 10.79 -32.66 -6.20
CA GLN A 19 11.19 -31.73 -5.10
C GLN A 19 11.57 -30.32 -5.55
N ASP A 20 11.90 -30.11 -6.82
CA ASP A 20 12.31 -28.79 -7.33
C ASP A 20 11.12 -27.92 -7.76
N GLN A 21 10.00 -28.52 -8.21
CA GLN A 21 8.83 -27.77 -8.67
C GLN A 21 7.99 -27.17 -7.54
N ASP A 22 7.96 -27.81 -6.36
CA ASP A 22 7.25 -27.29 -5.18
C ASP A 22 7.99 -26.12 -4.54
N GLN A 23 9.34 -26.11 -4.57
CA GLN A 23 10.14 -25.02 -4.00
C GLN A 23 10.08 -23.73 -4.81
N ASP A 24 10.00 -23.83 -6.14
CA ASP A 24 9.90 -22.66 -7.04
C ASP A 24 8.50 -22.01 -6.93
N GLN A 25 7.43 -22.80 -6.79
CA GLN A 25 6.07 -22.27 -6.65
C GLN A 25 5.85 -21.57 -5.31
N ASP A 26 6.40 -22.10 -4.21
CA ASP A 26 6.30 -21.49 -2.88
C ASP A 26 7.08 -20.16 -2.80
N GLN A 27 8.21 -20.04 -3.53
CA GLN A 27 8.98 -18.79 -3.61
C GLN A 27 8.26 -17.71 -4.42
N ASP A 28 7.70 -18.05 -5.58
CA ASP A 28 6.96 -17.12 -6.44
C ASP A 28 5.68 -16.58 -5.76
N GLN A 29 4.98 -17.44 -5.00
CA GLN A 29 3.81 -17.01 -4.23
C GLN A 29 4.19 -16.08 -3.07
N ASN A 30 5.26 -16.39 -2.34
CA ASN A 30 5.71 -15.56 -1.22
C ASN A 30 6.24 -14.20 -1.69
N GLN A 31 6.89 -14.14 -2.86
CA GLN A 31 7.27 -12.87 -3.48
C GLN A 31 6.06 -12.04 -3.92
N SER A 32 5.06 -12.66 -4.54
CA SER A 32 3.81 -11.99 -4.91
C SER A 32 3.12 -11.37 -3.67
N ILE A 33 3.07 -12.10 -2.55
CA ILE A 33 2.49 -11.58 -1.31
C ILE A 33 3.25 -10.37 -0.76
N LYS A 34 4.58 -10.32 -0.89
CA LYS A 34 5.37 -9.14 -0.50
C LYS A 34 5.16 -7.96 -1.43
N GLU A 35 4.90 -8.21 -2.71
CA GLU A 35 4.62 -7.16 -3.68
C GLU A 35 3.26 -6.48 -3.44
N LEU A 36 2.29 -7.20 -2.85
CA LEU A 36 1.02 -6.63 -2.39
C LEU A 36 1.16 -5.56 -1.30
N ASP A 37 2.27 -5.56 -0.55
CA ASP A 37 2.54 -4.51 0.44
C ASP A 37 2.95 -3.18 -0.23
N SER A 38 3.17 -3.17 -1.56
CA SER A 38 3.58 -1.98 -2.32
C SER A 38 2.40 -1.05 -2.64
N LEU A 39 2.63 0.25 -2.52
CA LEU A 39 1.68 1.27 -2.97
C LEU A 39 1.49 1.32 -4.50
N HIS A 40 2.45 0.79 -5.26
CA HIS A 40 2.59 1.07 -6.69
C HIS A 40 2.83 -0.16 -7.56
N THR A 41 2.81 -1.35 -6.95
CA THR A 41 3.00 -2.65 -7.62
C THR A 41 1.83 -3.55 -7.22
N LEU A 42 1.25 -4.24 -8.19
CA LEU A 42 0.20 -5.21 -7.99
C LEU A 42 0.57 -6.47 -8.78
N PRO A 43 0.89 -7.60 -8.12
CA PRO A 43 1.06 -8.86 -8.82
C PRO A 43 -0.28 -9.30 -9.41
N LEU A 44 -0.30 -9.60 -10.70
CA LEU A 44 -1.55 -10.00 -11.38
C LEU A 44 -1.97 -11.45 -11.07
N SER A 45 -1.09 -12.23 -10.43
CA SER A 45 -1.38 -13.57 -9.92
C SER A 45 -2.49 -13.59 -8.87
N VAL A 46 -2.62 -12.53 -8.08
CA VAL A 46 -3.62 -12.42 -7.00
C VAL A 46 -4.94 -11.81 -7.49
N MET A 47 -4.95 -11.29 -8.72
CA MET A 47 -6.14 -10.74 -9.35
C MET A 47 -6.87 -11.84 -10.12
N PRO A 48 -8.19 -11.72 -10.36
CA PRO A 48 -8.97 -12.72 -11.07
C PRO A 48 -8.72 -12.66 -12.59
N MET A 49 -7.45 -12.77 -12.99
CA MET A 49 -7.02 -12.74 -14.39
C MET A 49 -7.24 -14.11 -15.02
N GLU A 50 -7.95 -14.13 -16.13
CA GLU A 50 -8.23 -15.36 -16.88
C GLU A 50 -7.14 -15.68 -17.89
N THR A 51 -6.48 -14.65 -18.43
CA THR A 51 -5.40 -14.77 -19.42
C THR A 51 -4.12 -15.29 -18.77
N PRO A 52 -3.62 -16.49 -19.13
CA PRO A 52 -2.48 -17.11 -18.46
C PRO A 52 -1.20 -16.27 -18.48
N ALA A 53 -0.93 -15.58 -19.59
CA ALA A 53 0.25 -14.72 -19.73
C ALA A 53 0.27 -13.54 -18.74
N LEU A 54 -0.90 -13.06 -18.30
CA LEU A 54 -1.00 -11.95 -17.35
C LEU A 54 -0.72 -12.38 -15.91
N ARG A 55 -0.97 -13.65 -15.54
CA ARG A 55 -0.82 -14.12 -14.15
C ARG A 55 0.60 -14.03 -13.60
N ARG A 56 1.61 -13.99 -14.47
CA ARG A 56 3.03 -13.85 -14.08
C ARG A 56 3.54 -12.42 -14.18
N ALA A 57 2.72 -11.50 -14.68
CA ALA A 57 3.11 -10.11 -14.87
C ALA A 57 2.80 -9.27 -13.64
N LEU A 58 3.46 -8.13 -13.54
CA LEU A 58 3.17 -7.12 -12.54
C LEU A 58 2.39 -5.99 -13.18
N PHE A 59 1.46 -5.41 -12.43
CA PHE A 59 0.84 -4.16 -12.78
C PHE A 59 1.44 -3.05 -11.93
N ILE A 60 2.08 -2.07 -12.56
CA ILE A 60 2.85 -1.04 -11.87
C ILE A 60 2.37 0.36 -12.21
N LYS A 61 2.61 1.31 -11.30
CA LYS A 61 2.57 2.74 -11.63
C LYS A 61 3.93 3.17 -12.16
N ASN A 62 3.96 3.64 -13.41
CA ASN A 62 5.19 4.14 -14.04
C ASN A 62 5.55 5.57 -13.59
N ALA A 63 6.63 6.14 -14.14
CA ALA A 63 7.04 7.52 -13.86
C ALA A 63 5.98 8.57 -14.23
N ARG A 64 4.98 8.28 -15.06
CA ARG A 64 3.86 9.19 -15.34
C ARG A 64 2.68 8.98 -14.39
N LEU A 65 2.78 8.00 -13.49
CA LEU A 65 1.73 7.48 -12.62
C LEU A 65 0.57 6.82 -13.38
N GLU A 66 0.88 6.31 -14.56
CA GLU A 66 -0.02 5.48 -15.37
C GLU A 66 0.11 4.03 -14.94
N GLY A 67 -1.01 3.30 -14.88
CA GLY A 67 -1.02 1.87 -14.64
C GLY A 67 -0.63 1.12 -15.92
N VAL A 68 0.44 0.33 -15.85
CA VAL A 68 0.98 -0.43 -16.98
C VAL A 68 1.32 -1.85 -16.55
N VAL A 69 1.21 -2.80 -17.47
CA VAL A 69 1.69 -4.17 -17.28
C VAL A 69 3.20 -4.19 -17.53
N GLU A 70 3.98 -4.54 -16.50
CA GLU A 70 5.41 -4.80 -16.59
C GLU A 70 5.62 -6.29 -16.89
N VAL A 71 6.19 -6.58 -18.08
CA VAL A 71 6.40 -7.95 -18.56
C VAL A 71 7.82 -8.44 -18.26
N PHE A 72 8.78 -7.52 -18.19
CA PHE A 72 10.13 -7.81 -17.73
C PHE A 72 10.76 -6.57 -17.11
N ARG A 73 11.74 -6.78 -16.24
CA ARG A 73 12.60 -5.75 -15.67
C ARG A 73 14.03 -6.24 -15.65
N ASP A 74 14.94 -5.42 -16.14
CA ASP A 74 16.38 -5.68 -16.15
C ASP A 74 17.16 -4.43 -15.77
N ALA A 75 18.27 -4.61 -15.03
CA ALA A 75 19.07 -3.50 -14.51
C ALA A 75 19.79 -2.71 -15.61
N ALA A 76 20.12 -3.35 -16.74
CA ALA A 76 20.85 -2.71 -17.84
C ALA A 76 19.91 -2.13 -18.91
N SER A 77 18.79 -2.81 -19.18
CA SER A 77 17.88 -2.50 -20.29
C SER A 77 16.54 -1.88 -19.87
N GLY A 78 16.28 -1.77 -18.57
CA GLY A 78 15.10 -1.10 -18.02
C GLY A 78 13.89 -2.03 -17.92
N SER A 79 12.69 -1.46 -18.06
CA SER A 79 11.42 -2.16 -17.86
C SER A 79 10.60 -2.19 -19.16
N GLY A 80 10.11 -3.38 -19.51
CA GLY A 80 9.17 -3.57 -20.62
C GLY A 80 7.73 -3.32 -20.14
N GLN A 81 7.17 -2.18 -20.55
CA GLN A 81 5.85 -1.72 -20.08
C GLN A 81 4.83 -1.70 -21.22
N ILE A 82 3.64 -2.23 -20.97
CA ILE A 82 2.53 -2.27 -21.92
C ILE A 82 1.31 -1.62 -21.26
N ALA A 83 0.71 -0.64 -21.94
CA ALA A 83 -0.55 -0.05 -21.49
C ALA A 83 -1.68 -1.09 -21.61
N PRO A 84 -2.67 -1.11 -20.69
CA PRO A 84 -3.79 -2.06 -20.76
C PRO A 84 -4.47 -2.09 -22.15
N THR A 85 -4.65 -0.92 -22.74
CA THR A 85 -5.27 -0.76 -24.07
C THR A 85 -4.47 -1.38 -25.21
N ASP A 86 -3.16 -1.58 -25.03
CA ASP A 86 -2.25 -2.11 -26.05
C ASP A 86 -1.97 -3.61 -25.87
N LEU A 87 -2.45 -4.25 -24.81
CA LEU A 87 -2.18 -5.66 -24.51
C LEU A 87 -2.57 -6.62 -25.65
N HIS A 88 -3.65 -6.33 -26.37
CA HIS A 88 -4.11 -7.10 -27.54
C HIS A 88 -3.06 -7.21 -28.67
N LYS A 89 -2.01 -6.38 -28.67
CA LYS A 89 -0.92 -6.42 -29.66
C LYS A 89 0.19 -7.38 -29.28
N PHE A 90 0.26 -7.80 -28.01
CA PHE A 90 1.39 -8.51 -27.44
C PHE A 90 1.00 -9.82 -26.74
N VAL A 91 -0.27 -9.98 -26.38
CA VAL A 91 -0.80 -11.16 -25.68
C VAL A 91 -1.81 -11.86 -26.59
N GLU A 92 -1.64 -13.17 -26.76
CA GLU A 92 -2.58 -14.01 -27.50
C GLU A 92 -3.86 -14.23 -26.67
N ASP A 93 -5.01 -14.16 -27.33
CA ASP A 93 -6.33 -14.34 -26.72
C ASP A 93 -6.83 -15.77 -26.95
N ASP A 94 -6.22 -16.74 -26.29
CA ASP A 94 -6.49 -18.17 -26.51
C ASP A 94 -7.93 -18.59 -26.16
N ASN A 95 -8.52 -17.92 -25.16
CA ASN A 95 -9.81 -18.30 -24.58
C ASN A 95 -10.90 -17.22 -24.74
N GLY A 96 -10.63 -16.11 -25.42
CA GLY A 96 -11.57 -14.98 -25.53
C GLY A 96 -11.69 -14.13 -24.26
N SER A 97 -10.79 -14.33 -23.30
CA SER A 97 -10.81 -13.71 -21.97
C SER A 97 -10.06 -12.38 -21.92
N LEU A 98 -9.16 -12.12 -22.87
CA LEU A 98 -8.30 -10.93 -22.87
C LEU A 98 -9.08 -9.60 -22.83
N PRO A 99 -10.22 -9.42 -23.54
CA PRO A 99 -10.99 -8.19 -23.44
C PRO A 99 -11.51 -7.89 -22.03
N ARG A 100 -11.90 -8.93 -21.28
CA ARG A 100 -12.38 -8.80 -19.89
C ARG A 100 -11.24 -8.38 -18.96
N ASP A 101 -10.08 -9.02 -19.09
CA ASP A 101 -8.90 -8.66 -18.30
C ASP A 101 -8.41 -7.24 -18.61
N ILE A 102 -8.43 -6.82 -19.89
CA ILE A 102 -8.14 -5.44 -20.29
C ILE A 102 -9.10 -4.46 -19.63
N GLU A 103 -10.39 -4.77 -19.55
CA GLU A 103 -11.37 -3.92 -18.87
C GLU A 103 -11.03 -3.77 -17.38
N ILE A 104 -10.77 -4.88 -16.68
CA ILE A 104 -10.36 -4.87 -15.27
C ILE A 104 -9.10 -4.02 -15.08
N LEU A 105 -8.03 -4.29 -15.85
CA LEU A 105 -6.77 -3.55 -15.78
C LEU A 105 -6.95 -2.06 -16.11
N SER A 106 -7.82 -1.72 -17.06
CA SER A 106 -8.12 -0.33 -17.41
C SER A 106 -8.83 0.41 -16.30
N GLN A 107 -9.62 -0.28 -15.47
CA GLN A 107 -10.22 0.33 -14.30
C GLN A 107 -9.23 0.43 -13.13
N ILE A 108 -8.43 -0.62 -12.89
CA ILE A 108 -7.33 -0.57 -11.91
C ILE A 108 -6.36 0.55 -12.28
N ALA A 109 -6.07 0.80 -13.55
CA ALA A 109 -5.17 1.87 -13.98
C ALA A 109 -5.60 3.26 -13.47
N LYS A 110 -6.91 3.49 -13.25
CA LYS A 110 -7.50 4.77 -12.85
C LYS A 110 -7.36 5.06 -11.36
N ILE A 111 -7.16 4.05 -10.50
CA ILE A 111 -7.03 4.30 -9.07
C ILE A 111 -5.67 4.92 -8.75
N GLY A 112 -5.60 5.65 -7.64
CA GLY A 112 -4.42 6.41 -7.25
C GLY A 112 -3.24 5.57 -6.77
N SER A 113 -3.51 4.43 -6.16
CA SER A 113 -2.54 3.51 -5.56
C SER A 113 -3.03 2.07 -5.65
N PHE A 114 -2.10 1.13 -5.62
CA PHE A 114 -2.36 -0.31 -5.67
C PHE A 114 -2.31 -0.97 -4.29
N ASP A 115 -2.45 -0.19 -3.22
CA ASP A 115 -2.57 -0.77 -1.88
C ASP A 115 -3.88 -1.56 -1.72
N VAL A 116 -3.86 -2.52 -0.80
CA VAL A 116 -4.99 -3.43 -0.55
C VAL A 116 -6.29 -2.70 -0.24
N TYR A 117 -6.24 -1.51 0.36
CA TYR A 117 -7.44 -0.76 0.74
C TYR A 117 -8.07 -0.07 -0.47
N ALA A 118 -7.26 0.59 -1.30
CA ALA A 118 -7.70 1.19 -2.56
C ALA A 118 -8.25 0.12 -3.52
N LEU A 119 -7.60 -1.04 -3.60
CA LEU A 119 -8.04 -2.17 -4.42
C LEU A 119 -9.38 -2.75 -3.93
N ARG A 120 -9.55 -2.94 -2.62
CA ARG A 120 -10.83 -3.40 -2.04
C ARG A 120 -11.99 -2.45 -2.36
N ILE A 121 -11.79 -1.13 -2.22
CA ILE A 121 -12.82 -0.13 -2.55
C ILE A 121 -13.19 -0.23 -4.03
N MET A 122 -12.19 -0.35 -4.89
CA MET A 122 -12.35 -0.41 -6.34
C MET A 122 -13.08 -1.68 -6.79
N LEU A 123 -12.69 -2.85 -6.30
CA LEU A 123 -13.33 -4.11 -6.68
C LEU A 123 -14.78 -4.19 -6.24
N ARG A 124 -15.09 -3.68 -5.03
CA ARG A 124 -16.48 -3.58 -4.53
C ARG A 124 -17.36 -2.75 -5.47
N ARG A 125 -16.83 -1.68 -6.06
CA ARG A 125 -17.58 -0.82 -6.99
C ARG A 125 -17.84 -1.45 -8.35
N MET A 126 -17.01 -2.42 -8.77
CA MET A 126 -17.14 -3.05 -10.08
C MET A 126 -18.08 -4.26 -10.09
N ASP A 127 -18.63 -4.63 -8.94
CA ASP A 127 -19.49 -5.82 -8.76
C ASP A 127 -18.86 -7.09 -9.39
N ILE A 128 -17.52 -7.13 -9.42
CA ILE A 128 -16.79 -8.33 -9.82
C ILE A 128 -16.99 -9.28 -8.63
N GLY A 129 -17.94 -10.22 -8.76
CA GLY A 129 -18.46 -11.11 -7.71
C GLY A 129 -17.43 -11.99 -7.01
N LEU A 130 -16.45 -11.37 -6.36
CA LEU A 130 -15.45 -11.97 -5.52
C LEU A 130 -16.06 -12.03 -4.12
N SER A 131 -16.68 -13.18 -3.82
CA SER A 131 -17.07 -13.51 -2.46
C SER A 131 -15.80 -13.73 -1.63
N GLY A 132 -15.46 -12.77 -0.77
CA GLY A 132 -14.27 -12.79 0.08
C GLY A 132 -13.08 -12.08 -0.57
N TYR A 133 -12.67 -10.93 -0.01
CA TYR A 133 -11.45 -10.20 -0.41
C TYR A 133 -10.22 -10.68 0.38
N GLU A 134 -10.26 -11.91 0.89
CA GLU A 134 -9.22 -12.51 1.75
C GLU A 134 -7.87 -12.62 1.02
N PHE A 135 -7.88 -12.64 -0.33
CA PHE A 135 -6.67 -12.62 -1.15
C PHE A 135 -6.01 -11.23 -1.26
N LEU A 136 -6.72 -10.15 -0.88
CA LEU A 136 -6.17 -8.79 -0.79
C LEU A 136 -5.90 -8.45 0.67
N ASP A 137 -4.93 -9.13 1.25
CA ASP A 137 -4.45 -8.86 2.60
C ASP A 137 -2.99 -8.45 2.60
N LEU A 138 -2.64 -7.57 3.53
CA LEU A 138 -1.23 -7.28 3.82
C LEU A 138 -0.52 -8.56 4.26
N SER A 139 0.76 -8.70 3.91
CA SER A 139 1.55 -9.85 4.32
C SER A 139 1.65 -9.94 5.86
N ASP A 140 1.86 -11.15 6.40
CA ASP A 140 2.06 -11.35 7.84
C ASP A 140 3.29 -10.60 8.37
N GLU A 141 4.30 -10.40 7.52
CA GLU A 141 5.47 -9.56 7.85
C GLU A 141 5.03 -8.10 8.01
N LYS A 142 4.27 -7.58 7.05
CA LYS A 142 3.80 -6.20 7.08
C LYS A 142 2.82 -5.95 8.23
N ARG A 143 1.87 -6.85 8.48
CA ARG A 143 0.95 -6.77 9.61
C ARG A 143 1.69 -6.69 10.95
N ARG A 144 2.75 -7.50 11.14
CA ARG A 144 3.58 -7.47 12.35
C ARG A 144 4.38 -6.17 12.50
N GLU A 145 4.87 -5.60 11.41
CA GLU A 145 5.50 -4.27 11.42
C GLU A 145 4.51 -3.20 11.88
N LEU A 146 3.28 -3.26 11.37
CA LEU A 146 2.23 -2.30 11.68
C LEU A 146 1.70 -2.43 13.11
N THR A 147 1.84 -3.58 13.77
CA THR A 147 1.47 -3.78 15.18
C THR A 147 2.01 -2.66 16.07
N ALA A 148 3.26 -2.21 15.86
CA ALA A 148 3.86 -1.15 16.69
C ALA A 148 3.10 0.17 16.55
N TYR A 149 2.69 0.53 15.32
CA TYR A 149 1.86 1.70 15.04
C TYR A 149 0.47 1.52 15.65
N MET A 150 -0.13 0.33 15.54
CA MET A 150 -1.46 0.04 16.07
C MET A 150 -1.55 0.11 17.59
N LYS A 151 -0.49 -0.31 18.32
CA LYS A 151 -0.46 -0.29 19.80
C LYS A 151 -0.72 1.09 20.38
N ALA A 152 -0.28 2.16 19.72
CA ALA A 152 -0.56 3.52 20.16
C ALA A 152 -2.08 3.84 20.13
N PHE A 153 -2.81 3.23 19.21
CA PHE A 153 -4.22 3.51 18.93
C PHE A 153 -5.20 2.56 19.62
N THR A 154 -4.80 1.31 19.85
CA THR A 154 -5.65 0.31 20.51
C THR A 154 -5.54 0.36 22.03
N ARG A 155 -4.48 0.98 22.55
CA ARG A 155 -4.27 1.13 24.01
C ARG A 155 -5.45 1.81 24.73
N PRO A 156 -6.08 2.89 24.23
CA PRO A 156 -7.28 3.45 24.86
C PRO A 156 -8.45 2.47 24.94
N LEU A 157 -8.67 1.66 23.90
CA LEU A 157 -9.71 0.63 23.90
C LEU A 157 -9.43 -0.43 24.97
N ILE A 158 -8.20 -0.95 25.01
CA ILE A 158 -7.77 -1.96 25.98
C ILE A 158 -7.87 -1.40 27.41
N GLN A 159 -7.44 -0.15 27.63
CA GLN A 159 -7.56 0.51 28.93
C GLN A 159 -9.01 0.70 29.36
N ARG A 160 -9.91 1.00 28.43
CA ARG A 160 -11.34 1.19 28.73
C ARG A 160 -12.05 -0.13 29.05
N VAL A 161 -11.70 -1.21 28.35
CA VAL A 161 -12.34 -2.52 28.55
C VAL A 161 -11.72 -3.30 29.73
N TYR A 162 -10.40 -3.23 29.93
CA TYR A 162 -9.66 -4.05 30.91
C TYR A 162 -8.91 -3.27 32.00
N GLY A 163 -8.99 -1.94 32.04
CA GLY A 163 -8.44 -1.16 33.16
C GLY A 163 -6.90 -1.00 33.19
N GLY A 164 -6.17 -1.50 32.19
CA GLY A 164 -4.76 -1.13 31.95
C GLY A 164 -3.68 -2.13 32.38
N GLU A 165 -3.97 -3.42 32.52
CA GLU A 165 -2.88 -4.42 32.66
C GLU A 165 -2.12 -4.59 31.34
N ASP A 166 -0.80 -4.81 31.44
CA ASP A 166 0.10 -5.17 30.34
C ASP A 166 -0.23 -6.59 29.82
N GLN A 167 -1.41 -6.77 29.23
CA GLN A 167 -1.68 -7.95 28.42
C GLN A 167 -0.69 -7.97 27.25
N LYS A 168 -0.05 -9.11 27.03
CA LYS A 168 0.88 -9.32 25.91
C LYS A 168 0.09 -9.39 24.60
N ILE A 169 -0.31 -8.23 24.11
CA ILE A 169 -1.03 -8.08 22.84
C ILE A 169 0.03 -8.05 21.73
N GLY A 170 0.04 -9.11 20.94
CA GLY A 170 0.96 -9.33 19.83
C GLY A 170 0.47 -8.70 18.53
N ASP A 171 -0.84 -8.71 18.29
CA ASP A 171 -1.46 -8.14 17.09
C ASP A 171 -2.94 -7.71 17.32
N LEU A 172 -3.61 -7.24 16.25
CA LEU A 172 -5.03 -6.86 16.29
C LEU A 172 -5.95 -8.06 16.52
N SER A 173 -5.61 -9.23 15.98
CA SER A 173 -6.39 -10.45 16.10
C SER A 173 -6.46 -10.91 17.56
N ASP A 174 -5.38 -10.70 18.34
CA ASP A 174 -5.37 -10.89 19.79
C ASP A 174 -6.37 -9.96 20.49
N ILE A 175 -6.45 -8.69 20.07
CA ILE A 175 -7.40 -7.72 20.64
C ILE A 175 -8.83 -8.12 20.32
N VAL A 176 -9.11 -8.46 19.06
CA VAL A 176 -10.44 -8.91 18.63
C VAL A 176 -10.84 -10.17 19.39
N ARG A 177 -9.93 -11.15 19.54
CA ARG A 177 -10.16 -12.36 20.33
C ARG A 177 -10.50 -12.06 21.79
N LEU A 178 -9.76 -11.14 22.42
CA LEU A 178 -10.03 -10.73 23.80
C LEU A 178 -11.45 -10.17 23.95
N LEU A 179 -11.95 -9.45 22.95
CA LEU A 179 -13.26 -8.81 22.96
C LEU A 179 -14.41 -9.77 22.61
N ILE A 180 -14.15 -10.82 21.83
CA ILE A 180 -15.14 -11.86 21.49
C ILE A 180 -15.39 -12.79 22.68
N GLU A 181 -14.33 -13.17 23.41
CA GLU A 181 -14.40 -14.00 24.62
C GLU A 181 -13.79 -13.26 25.83
N PRO A 182 -14.51 -12.27 26.39
CA PRO A 182 -14.02 -11.54 27.55
C PRO A 182 -14.01 -12.43 28.79
N ASP A 183 -12.82 -12.68 29.32
CA ASP A 183 -12.55 -13.58 30.46
C ASP A 183 -13.05 -13.03 31.82
N GLN A 184 -13.72 -11.88 31.84
CA GLN A 184 -14.12 -11.18 33.07
C GLN A 184 -15.49 -10.51 32.95
N GLU A 185 -16.30 -10.65 34.01
CA GLU A 185 -17.61 -10.00 34.15
C GLU A 185 -17.52 -8.46 34.03
N GLN A 186 -16.39 -7.89 34.47
CA GLN A 186 -16.09 -6.46 34.32
C GLN A 186 -15.88 -6.06 32.85
N ALA A 187 -15.17 -6.87 32.05
CA ALA A 187 -14.97 -6.59 30.62
C ALA A 187 -16.31 -6.64 29.87
N MET A 188 -17.18 -7.61 30.19
CA MET A 188 -18.55 -7.66 29.66
C MET A 188 -19.39 -6.44 30.04
N ALA A 189 -19.26 -5.93 31.26
CA ALA A 189 -19.93 -4.70 31.68
C ALA A 189 -19.41 -3.46 30.92
N GLN A 190 -18.10 -3.38 30.66
CA GLN A 190 -17.51 -2.30 29.85
C GLN A 190 -17.90 -2.38 28.37
N LEU A 191 -18.01 -3.59 27.80
CA LEU A 191 -18.47 -3.79 26.43
C LEU A 191 -19.95 -3.39 26.27
N ARG A 192 -20.79 -3.69 27.25
CA ARG A 192 -22.20 -3.21 27.28
C ARG A 192 -22.27 -1.69 27.31
N LYS A 193 -21.49 -1.08 28.20
CA LYS A 193 -21.41 0.38 28.28
C LYS A 193 -20.90 1.00 26.98
N LEU A 194 -19.91 0.39 26.34
CA LEU A 194 -19.40 0.81 25.04
C LEU A 194 -20.49 0.71 23.96
N GLY A 195 -21.25 -0.39 23.93
CA GLY A 195 -22.41 -0.54 23.04
C GLY A 195 -23.46 0.56 23.26
N ASP A 196 -23.82 0.83 24.52
CA ASP A 196 -24.77 1.89 24.89
C ASP A 196 -24.26 3.29 24.46
N ASP A 197 -22.97 3.59 24.70
CA ASP A 197 -22.33 4.84 24.31
C ASP A 197 -22.35 5.01 22.77
N LEU A 198 -22.02 3.93 22.03
CA LEU A 198 -22.00 3.90 20.56
C LEU A 198 -23.41 3.85 19.93
N GLY A 199 -24.44 3.50 20.71
CA GLY A 199 -25.80 3.30 20.22
C GLY A 199 -25.97 2.04 19.37
N ILE A 200 -25.18 0.99 19.63
CA ILE A 200 -25.22 -0.30 18.92
C ILE A 200 -25.54 -1.44 19.88
N GLU A 201 -26.03 -2.57 19.36
CA GLU A 201 -26.27 -3.74 20.20
C GLU A 201 -24.94 -4.36 20.69
N LEU A 202 -24.94 -5.00 21.86
CA LEU A 202 -23.75 -5.68 22.40
C LEU A 202 -23.19 -6.73 21.41
N SER A 203 -24.06 -7.41 20.66
CA SER A 203 -23.71 -8.35 19.60
C SER A 203 -22.98 -7.72 18.43
N GLU A 204 -23.11 -6.41 18.22
CA GLU A 204 -22.47 -5.68 17.12
C GLU A 204 -21.11 -5.08 17.52
N VAL A 205 -20.79 -5.03 18.83
CA VAL A 205 -19.52 -4.50 19.34
C VAL A 205 -18.28 -5.21 18.76
N PRO A 206 -18.24 -6.56 18.61
CA PRO A 206 -17.11 -7.22 17.98
C PRO A 206 -16.88 -6.79 16.53
N ASN A 207 -17.95 -6.75 15.71
CA ASN A 207 -17.88 -6.32 14.31
C ASN A 207 -17.40 -4.86 14.22
N PHE A 208 -17.88 -4.01 15.12
CA PHE A 208 -17.42 -2.62 15.23
C PHE A 208 -15.91 -2.55 15.45
N VAL A 209 -15.36 -3.34 16.39
CA VAL A 209 -13.92 -3.29 16.67
C VAL A 209 -13.10 -3.87 15.52
N GLU A 210 -13.62 -4.87 14.82
CA GLU A 210 -12.98 -5.42 13.63
C GLU A 210 -12.93 -4.40 12.48
N GLU A 211 -14.06 -3.75 12.15
CA GLU A 211 -14.11 -2.68 11.15
C GLU A 211 -13.19 -1.51 11.53
N TYR A 212 -13.21 -1.13 12.80
CA TYR A 212 -12.32 -0.11 13.35
C TYR A 212 -10.85 -0.53 13.22
N GLY A 213 -10.53 -1.79 13.49
CA GLY A 213 -9.19 -2.36 13.37
C GLY A 213 -8.63 -2.33 11.94
N ASP A 214 -9.39 -2.78 10.94
CA ASP A 214 -9.01 -2.74 9.51
C ASP A 214 -8.75 -1.30 9.06
N THR A 215 -9.63 -0.40 9.49
CA THR A 215 -9.55 1.03 9.20
C THR A 215 -8.27 1.66 9.79
N PHE A 216 -7.91 1.36 11.04
CA PHE A 216 -6.66 1.82 11.65
C PHE A 216 -5.41 1.17 11.07
N LEU A 217 -5.50 -0.10 10.65
CA LEU A 217 -4.42 -0.79 9.97
C LEU A 217 -4.05 -0.05 8.68
N SER A 218 -5.05 0.46 7.96
CA SER A 218 -4.82 1.27 6.76
C SER A 218 -4.12 2.59 7.04
N VAL A 219 -4.56 3.33 8.05
CA VAL A 219 -3.89 4.58 8.41
C VAL A 219 -2.47 4.33 8.91
N SER A 220 -2.27 3.25 9.68
CA SER A 220 -0.95 2.81 10.15
C SER A 220 -0.05 2.46 8.96
N TYR A 221 -0.58 1.78 7.95
CA TYR A 221 0.12 1.47 6.70
C TYR A 221 0.56 2.74 5.98
N TYR A 222 -0.33 3.71 5.75
CA TYR A 222 0.06 4.96 5.10
C TYR A 222 1.04 5.80 5.94
N ARG A 223 0.93 5.73 7.27
CA ARG A 223 1.87 6.43 8.18
C ARG A 223 3.27 5.85 8.07
N GLU A 224 3.40 4.53 8.11
CA GLU A 224 4.69 3.86 7.92
C GLU A 224 5.28 4.20 6.54
N CYS A 225 4.46 4.17 5.48
CA CYS A 225 4.88 4.58 4.15
C CYS A 225 5.36 6.04 4.13
N PHE A 226 4.65 6.94 4.82
CA PHE A 226 5.03 8.34 4.91
C PHE A 226 6.31 8.56 5.70
N ASP A 227 6.56 7.80 6.76
CA ASP A 227 7.79 7.88 7.55
C ASP A 227 9.00 7.46 6.70
N ARG A 228 8.87 6.39 5.90
CA ARG A 228 9.89 5.99 4.91
C ARG A 228 10.11 7.07 3.86
N ILE A 229 9.03 7.57 3.26
CA ILE A 229 9.08 8.65 2.27
C ILE A 229 9.73 9.91 2.86
N SER A 230 9.44 10.24 4.11
CA SER A 230 10.02 11.38 4.83
C SER A 230 11.52 11.22 5.03
N ALA A 231 11.98 10.03 5.41
CA ALA A 231 13.41 9.74 5.50
C ALA A 231 14.11 9.91 4.13
N THR A 232 13.48 9.46 3.04
CA THR A 232 14.04 9.67 1.70
C THR A 232 14.03 11.15 1.29
N LEU A 233 12.98 11.91 1.66
CA LEU A 233 12.88 13.35 1.40
C LEU A 233 14.01 14.16 2.05
N ASP A 234 14.41 13.78 3.27
CA ASP A 234 15.49 14.44 4.02
C ASP A 234 16.83 14.32 3.29
N VAL A 235 17.01 13.32 2.45
CA VAL A 235 18.22 13.11 1.62
C VAL A 235 18.04 13.69 0.22
N PHE A 236 16.88 13.45 -0.40
CA PHE A 236 16.59 13.88 -1.77
C PHE A 236 16.54 15.41 -1.92
N THR A 237 16.04 16.12 -0.91
CA THR A 237 15.89 17.57 -0.96
C THR A 237 17.25 18.28 -0.98
N PRO A 238 18.20 17.99 -0.06
CA PRO A 238 19.58 18.49 -0.15
C PRO A 238 20.24 18.13 -1.47
N TRP A 239 20.06 16.88 -1.93
CA TRP A 239 20.55 16.45 -3.23
C TRP A 239 20.06 17.43 -4.30
N LEU A 240 18.75 17.62 -4.50
CA LEU A 240 18.21 18.58 -5.48
C LEU A 240 18.72 20.02 -5.32
N VAL A 241 18.93 20.48 -4.09
CA VAL A 241 19.47 21.82 -3.81
C VAL A 241 20.90 21.96 -4.33
N GLU A 242 21.76 20.96 -4.14
CA GLU A 242 23.13 20.98 -4.66
C GLU A 242 23.17 21.05 -6.20
N LEU A 243 22.25 20.36 -6.89
CA LEU A 243 22.15 20.45 -8.36
C LEU A 243 21.91 21.89 -8.81
N ARG A 244 21.09 22.63 -8.08
CA ARG A 244 20.78 24.03 -8.38
C ARG A 244 21.99 24.95 -8.27
N GLU A 245 22.98 24.58 -7.46
CA GLU A 245 24.20 25.35 -7.21
C GLU A 245 25.30 25.05 -8.25
N SER A 246 25.13 24.01 -9.06
CA SER A 246 26.05 23.68 -10.15
C SER A 246 26.14 24.79 -11.21
N SER A 247 27.31 24.94 -11.85
CA SER A 247 27.55 25.96 -12.89
C SER A 247 26.55 25.86 -14.04
N ILE A 248 26.32 24.64 -14.54
CA ILE A 248 25.38 24.35 -15.65
C ILE A 248 23.97 24.89 -15.36
N VAL A 249 23.50 24.71 -14.13
CA VAL A 249 22.16 25.17 -13.74
C VAL A 249 22.14 26.66 -13.43
N ARG A 250 23.21 27.21 -12.84
CA ARG A 250 23.35 28.65 -12.56
C ARG A 250 23.34 29.53 -13.81
N GLU A 251 23.86 29.01 -14.91
CA GLU A 251 23.89 29.69 -16.20
C GLU A 251 22.57 29.59 -16.97
N ALA A 252 21.60 28.78 -16.48
CA ALA A 252 20.31 28.54 -17.12
C ALA A 252 19.12 29.01 -16.24
N PRO A 253 18.68 30.28 -16.35
CA PRO A 253 17.63 30.85 -15.49
C PRO A 253 16.29 30.08 -15.53
N ALA A 254 15.90 29.57 -16.69
CA ALA A 254 14.68 28.78 -16.84
C ALA A 254 14.73 27.45 -16.07
N THR A 255 15.88 26.76 -16.13
CA THR A 255 16.13 25.51 -15.38
C THR A 255 16.13 25.77 -13.88
N GLN A 256 16.77 26.86 -13.42
CA GLN A 256 16.71 27.25 -12.02
C GLN A 256 15.28 27.47 -11.52
N ALA A 257 14.46 28.20 -12.28
CA ALA A 257 13.08 28.48 -11.90
C ALA A 257 12.26 27.18 -11.78
N ARG A 258 12.46 26.24 -12.71
CA ARG A 258 11.82 24.92 -12.70
C ARG A 258 12.21 24.10 -11.48
N LEU A 259 13.50 24.02 -11.16
CA LEU A 259 13.99 23.28 -9.98
C LEU A 259 13.54 23.94 -8.67
N ARG A 260 13.48 25.27 -8.58
CA ARG A 260 12.90 25.97 -7.41
C ARG A 260 11.44 25.62 -7.22
N LYS A 261 10.66 25.62 -8.31
CA LYS A 261 9.25 25.23 -8.28
C LYS A 261 9.09 23.78 -7.83
N LEU A 262 9.93 22.87 -8.34
CA LEU A 262 9.92 21.46 -7.96
C LEU A 262 10.17 21.27 -6.46
N VAL A 263 11.22 21.87 -5.91
CA VAL A 263 11.53 21.79 -4.47
C VAL A 263 10.37 22.34 -3.63
N HIS A 264 9.77 23.45 -4.05
CA HIS A 264 8.60 24.00 -3.38
C HIS A 264 7.40 23.05 -3.40
N GLN A 265 7.12 22.42 -4.55
CA GLN A 265 6.04 21.44 -4.70
C GLN A 265 6.26 20.23 -3.78
N ILE A 266 7.47 19.67 -3.74
CA ILE A 266 7.81 18.54 -2.88
C ILE A 266 7.63 18.89 -1.39
N ASN A 267 8.11 20.07 -0.98
CA ASN A 267 7.93 20.54 0.39
C ASN A 267 6.45 20.73 0.74
N GLN A 268 5.65 21.27 -0.19
CA GLN A 268 4.22 21.41 0.01
C GLN A 268 3.54 20.05 0.21
N ILE A 269 3.87 19.05 -0.61
CA ILE A 269 3.34 17.69 -0.48
C ILE A 269 3.68 17.12 0.91
N SER A 270 4.94 17.23 1.33
CA SER A 270 5.40 16.73 2.64
C SER A 270 4.67 17.40 3.81
N VAL A 271 4.53 18.72 3.79
CA VAL A 271 3.85 19.49 4.84
C VAL A 271 2.36 19.13 4.91
N THR A 272 1.68 19.05 3.76
CA THR A 272 0.25 18.67 3.70
C THR A 272 0.03 17.26 4.20
N ALA A 273 0.82 16.28 3.74
CA ALA A 273 0.69 14.89 4.18
C ALA A 273 0.92 14.75 5.70
N ARG A 274 1.94 15.41 6.25
CA ARG A 274 2.20 15.44 7.69
C ARG A 274 1.04 16.08 8.47
N GLY A 275 0.49 17.18 7.96
CA GLY A 275 -0.68 17.85 8.53
C GLY A 275 -1.88 16.91 8.64
N ARG A 276 -2.13 16.11 7.59
CA ARG A 276 -3.23 15.15 7.55
C ARG A 276 -3.10 14.05 8.61
N PHE A 277 -1.94 13.44 8.75
CA PHE A 277 -1.72 12.43 9.80
C PHE A 277 -1.86 13.03 11.20
N ALA A 278 -1.40 14.27 11.41
CA ALA A 278 -1.59 14.96 12.68
C ALA A 278 -3.07 15.31 12.96
N ALA A 279 -3.85 15.63 11.93
CA ALA A 279 -5.30 15.83 12.05
C ALA A 279 -6.01 14.54 12.45
N PHE A 280 -5.67 13.42 11.80
CA PHE A 280 -6.18 12.10 12.14
C PHE A 280 -5.85 11.69 13.59
N ASP A 281 -4.61 11.89 14.03
CA ASP A 281 -4.20 11.58 15.42
C ASP A 281 -5.05 12.36 16.45
N ARG A 282 -5.39 13.63 16.14
CA ARG A 282 -6.29 14.44 16.99
C ARG A 282 -7.72 13.91 16.97
N GLU A 283 -8.26 13.57 15.81
CA GLU A 283 -9.62 13.04 15.67
C GLU A 283 -9.77 11.69 16.41
N SER A 284 -8.78 10.81 16.29
CA SER A 284 -8.73 9.53 17.02
C SER A 284 -8.68 9.74 18.53
N SER A 285 -7.83 10.66 19.02
CA SER A 285 -7.75 10.98 20.45
C SER A 285 -9.05 11.58 21.00
N ASN A 286 -9.68 12.46 20.23
CA ASN A 286 -10.96 13.07 20.59
C ASN A 286 -12.08 12.03 20.66
N PHE A 287 -12.13 11.06 19.73
CA PHE A 287 -13.08 9.96 19.76
C PHE A 287 -13.03 9.19 21.08
N TRP A 288 -11.82 8.83 21.56
CA TRP A 288 -11.68 8.11 22.83
C TRP A 288 -12.02 8.94 24.07
N SER A 289 -11.93 10.27 23.95
CA SER A 289 -12.27 11.21 25.03
C SER A 289 -13.78 11.39 25.18
N ASP A 290 -14.54 11.25 24.08
CA ASP A 290 -16.00 11.39 24.03
C ASP A 290 -16.58 10.37 23.04
N VAL A 291 -16.66 9.11 23.49
CA VAL A 291 -17.15 7.98 22.68
C VAL A 291 -18.66 8.07 22.55
N ASN A 292 -19.16 8.29 21.34
CA ASN A 292 -20.57 8.27 21.02
C ASN A 292 -20.80 7.99 19.53
N ALA A 293 -22.06 7.79 19.13
CA ALA A 293 -22.43 7.53 17.73
C ALA A 293 -21.97 8.63 16.75
N GLU A 294 -21.94 9.89 17.18
CA GLU A 294 -21.52 11.01 16.33
C GLU A 294 -20.00 11.06 16.16
N SER A 295 -19.24 10.88 17.24
CA SER A 295 -17.77 10.80 17.17
C SER A 295 -17.32 9.59 16.36
N PHE A 296 -18.04 8.48 16.41
CA PHE A 296 -17.81 7.33 15.54
C PHE A 296 -18.05 7.65 14.06
N ARG A 297 -19.19 8.24 13.70
CA ARG A 297 -19.46 8.63 12.30
C ARG A 297 -18.38 9.57 11.75
N ARG A 298 -18.01 10.59 12.52
CA ARG A 298 -16.94 11.54 12.15
C ARG A 298 -15.62 10.82 11.91
N LEU A 299 -15.24 9.91 12.79
CA LEU A 299 -14.02 9.12 12.63
C LEU A 299 -14.09 8.23 11.38
N ARG A 300 -15.21 7.55 11.14
CA ARG A 300 -15.41 6.71 9.94
C ARG A 300 -15.33 7.52 8.66
N GLU A 301 -15.99 8.68 8.62
CA GLU A 301 -15.98 9.60 7.48
C GLU A 301 -14.58 10.15 7.23
N ALA A 302 -13.87 10.61 8.26
CA ALA A 302 -12.52 11.13 8.16
C ALA A 302 -11.50 10.09 7.67
N ILE A 303 -11.81 8.81 7.80
CA ILE A 303 -10.94 7.75 7.32
C ILE A 303 -11.33 7.35 5.89
N ALA A 304 -12.62 7.10 5.65
CA ALA A 304 -13.13 6.69 4.34
C ALA A 304 -12.90 7.75 3.25
N SER A 305 -13.08 9.04 3.55
CA SER A 305 -12.99 10.11 2.55
C SER A 305 -11.55 10.44 2.12
N HIS A 306 -10.53 9.94 2.85
CA HIS A 306 -9.15 10.37 2.63
C HIS A 306 -8.21 9.26 2.16
N HIS A 307 -8.58 7.98 2.26
CA HIS A 307 -7.75 6.85 1.84
C HIS A 307 -7.32 6.92 0.37
N VAL A 308 -8.24 7.25 -0.53
CA VAL A 308 -7.95 7.28 -1.97
C VAL A 308 -6.94 8.39 -2.28
N THR A 309 -7.14 9.58 -1.72
CA THR A 309 -6.28 10.73 -2.02
C THR A 309 -4.92 10.61 -1.33
N ILE A 310 -4.86 10.12 -0.08
CA ILE A 310 -3.58 9.88 0.60
C ILE A 310 -2.79 8.78 -0.10
N GLY A 311 -3.46 7.69 -0.50
CA GLY A 311 -2.86 6.63 -1.30
C GLY A 311 -2.26 7.14 -2.60
N THR A 312 -2.99 8.02 -3.33
CA THR A 312 -2.48 8.66 -4.55
C THR A 312 -1.18 9.44 -4.31
N VAL A 313 -1.13 10.26 -3.25
CA VAL A 313 0.06 11.06 -2.93
C VAL A 313 1.22 10.17 -2.50
N MET A 314 0.98 9.21 -1.60
CA MET A 314 2.01 8.30 -1.11
C MET A 314 2.56 7.43 -2.23
N CYS A 315 1.69 6.84 -3.07
CA CYS A 315 2.08 6.05 -4.24
C CYS A 315 2.93 6.88 -5.20
N GLY A 316 2.49 8.10 -5.51
CA GLY A 316 3.23 8.99 -6.39
C GLY A 316 4.66 9.24 -5.92
N LEU A 317 4.82 9.60 -4.64
CA LEU A 317 6.14 9.82 -4.03
C LEU A 317 6.97 8.53 -3.96
N ALA A 318 6.36 7.40 -3.58
CA ALA A 318 7.04 6.11 -3.52
C ALA A 318 7.63 5.71 -4.89
N VAL A 319 6.87 5.89 -5.98
CA VAL A 319 7.37 5.67 -7.35
C VAL A 319 8.56 6.58 -7.65
N LYS A 320 8.45 7.88 -7.35
CA LYS A 320 9.53 8.86 -7.63
C LYS A 320 10.81 8.50 -6.91
N PHE A 321 10.70 8.14 -5.64
CA PHE A 321 11.85 7.87 -4.80
C PHE A 321 12.46 6.51 -5.06
N ARG A 322 11.67 5.50 -5.39
CA ARG A 322 12.20 4.23 -5.89
C ARG A 322 13.02 4.41 -7.16
N LEU A 323 12.49 5.16 -8.15
CA LEU A 323 13.23 5.46 -9.39
C LEU A 323 14.53 6.22 -9.11
N TRP A 324 14.54 7.09 -8.11
CA TRP A 324 15.73 7.83 -7.71
C TRP A 324 16.76 6.94 -7.02
N GLU A 325 16.34 6.11 -6.07
CA GLU A 325 17.20 5.16 -5.35
C GLU A 325 17.81 4.13 -6.32
N ASP A 326 17.02 3.63 -7.27
CA ASP A 326 17.46 2.69 -8.29
C ASP A 326 18.53 3.34 -9.22
N ARG A 327 18.31 4.60 -9.64
CA ARG A 327 19.24 5.30 -10.56
C ARG A 327 20.47 5.87 -9.86
N PHE A 328 20.35 6.25 -8.58
CA PHE A 328 21.44 6.85 -7.79
C PHE A 328 21.60 6.16 -6.41
N PRO A 329 22.00 4.88 -6.34
CA PRO A 329 22.08 4.15 -5.06
C PRO A 329 23.03 4.80 -4.03
N ASN A 330 24.08 5.46 -4.52
CA ASN A 330 25.06 6.17 -3.69
C ASN A 330 24.84 7.69 -3.68
N GLN A 331 23.65 8.16 -4.07
CA GLN A 331 23.28 9.58 -4.14
C GLN A 331 24.21 10.41 -5.07
N GLY A 332 24.91 9.75 -5.98
CA GLY A 332 25.86 10.36 -6.90
C GLY A 332 25.23 10.97 -8.16
N GLY A 333 26.03 11.07 -9.21
CA GLY A 333 25.62 11.56 -10.53
C GLY A 333 26.10 12.97 -10.83
N GLY A 334 26.65 13.18 -12.04
CA GLY A 334 27.03 14.52 -12.51
C GLY A 334 25.79 15.40 -12.76
N PRO A 335 25.92 16.74 -12.73
CA PRO A 335 24.78 17.65 -12.86
C PRO A 335 23.87 17.38 -14.07
N SER A 336 24.43 16.99 -15.22
CA SER A 336 23.66 16.66 -16.42
C SER A 336 22.76 15.44 -16.24
N ASN A 337 23.28 14.33 -15.74
CA ASN A 337 22.51 13.10 -15.51
C ASN A 337 21.39 13.31 -14.49
N ARG A 338 21.67 14.14 -13.48
CA ARG A 338 20.70 14.49 -12.44
C ARG A 338 19.58 15.37 -12.99
N LEU A 339 19.91 16.32 -13.86
CA LEU A 339 18.91 17.16 -14.54
C LEU A 339 18.03 16.31 -15.47
N GLU A 340 18.65 15.45 -16.28
CA GLU A 340 17.93 14.51 -17.15
C GLU A 340 16.95 13.65 -16.35
N PHE A 341 17.39 13.06 -15.23
CA PHE A 341 16.51 12.29 -14.35
C PHE A 341 15.34 13.10 -13.79
N VAL A 342 15.59 14.34 -13.38
CA VAL A 342 14.52 15.21 -12.88
C VAL A 342 13.48 15.45 -13.97
N GLU A 343 13.91 15.65 -15.21
CA GLU A 343 13.04 15.89 -16.35
C GLU A 343 12.29 14.64 -16.82
N SER A 344 12.93 13.46 -16.81
CA SER A 344 12.32 12.21 -17.30
C SER A 344 11.54 11.44 -16.24
N GLU A 345 11.93 11.49 -14.97
CA GLU A 345 11.38 10.60 -13.93
C GLU A 345 10.62 11.36 -12.83
N ILE A 346 11.13 12.51 -12.39
CA ILE A 346 10.52 13.26 -11.27
C ILE A 346 9.38 14.16 -11.73
N GLN A 347 9.59 14.93 -12.81
CA GLN A 347 8.62 15.90 -13.28
C GLN A 347 7.35 15.28 -13.89
N PRO A 348 7.41 14.18 -14.67
CA PRO A 348 6.20 13.53 -15.17
C PRO A 348 5.35 13.02 -14.00
N GLY A 349 4.02 13.06 -14.12
CA GLY A 349 3.11 12.65 -13.03
C GLY A 349 3.08 13.56 -11.79
N LEU A 350 4.02 14.49 -11.59
CA LEU A 350 4.04 15.38 -10.42
C LEU A 350 2.78 16.25 -10.30
N ASN A 351 2.20 16.66 -11.43
CA ASN A 351 0.96 17.42 -11.43
C ASN A 351 -0.21 16.62 -10.83
N THR A 352 -0.26 15.31 -11.07
CA THR A 352 -1.25 14.40 -10.47
C THR A 352 -1.09 14.35 -8.94
N ILE A 353 0.15 14.21 -8.46
CA ILE A 353 0.46 14.24 -7.02
C ILE A 353 0.03 15.58 -6.41
N MET A 354 0.35 16.69 -7.09
CA MET A 354 0.01 18.04 -6.62
C MET A 354 -1.50 18.30 -6.62
N GLN A 355 -2.24 17.75 -7.57
CA GLN A 355 -3.70 17.83 -7.58
C GLN A 355 -4.29 17.07 -6.39
N ALA A 356 -3.89 15.82 -6.18
CA ALA A 356 -4.31 15.03 -5.02
C ALA A 356 -3.93 15.71 -3.70
N THR A 357 -2.76 16.34 -3.63
CA THR A 357 -2.32 17.13 -2.45
C THR A 357 -3.24 18.33 -2.17
N ARG A 358 -3.75 18.99 -3.22
CA ARG A 358 -4.71 20.10 -3.05
C ARG A 358 -6.05 19.59 -2.56
N GLU A 359 -6.54 18.47 -3.11
CA GLU A 359 -7.77 17.82 -2.66
C GLU A 359 -7.69 17.44 -1.17
N LEU A 360 -6.54 16.89 -0.72
CA LEU A 360 -6.27 16.64 0.70
C LEU A 360 -6.38 17.91 1.55
N SER A 361 -5.87 19.05 1.04
CA SER A 361 -5.87 20.32 1.77
C SER A 361 -7.25 21.01 1.81
N VAL A 362 -8.08 20.81 0.78
CA VAL A 362 -9.44 21.35 0.72
C VAL A 362 -10.36 20.60 1.68
N ASN A 363 -10.23 19.28 1.76
CA ASN A 363 -11.04 18.46 2.65
C ASN A 363 -10.74 18.71 4.14
N GLU A 364 -9.57 19.27 4.50
CA GLU A 364 -9.31 19.78 5.85
C GLU A 364 -10.17 21.00 6.22
N ASN A 365 -10.62 21.79 5.24
CA ASN A 365 -11.36 23.03 5.45
C ASN A 365 -12.87 22.90 5.27
N ASN A 366 -13.37 21.75 4.78
CA ASN A 366 -14.80 21.51 4.61
C ASN A 366 -15.16 20.00 4.73
N PRO A 367 -15.26 19.44 5.94
CA PRO A 367 -15.48 18.00 6.17
C PRO A 367 -16.87 17.46 5.77
N MET A 368 -17.70 18.23 5.05
CA MET A 368 -19.15 17.94 4.90
C MET A 368 -19.70 18.01 3.46
N SER A 369 -18.87 17.89 2.42
CA SER A 369 -19.34 18.05 1.04
C SER A 369 -19.67 16.76 0.27
N ASP A 370 -19.04 15.62 0.58
CA ASP A 370 -19.04 14.48 -0.37
C ASP A 370 -19.96 13.31 0.05
N ALA A 371 -20.93 13.54 0.93
CA ALA A 371 -21.94 12.53 1.32
C ALA A 371 -23.25 12.62 0.51
N ALA A 372 -23.18 13.12 -0.72
CA ALA A 372 -24.33 13.17 -1.62
C ALA A 372 -23.91 12.83 -3.06
N GLU A 373 -23.62 11.56 -3.31
CA GLU A 373 -23.98 10.85 -4.55
C GLU A 373 -23.81 9.33 -4.43
#